data_AF-A0A1X2FZQ8-F1
#
_entry.id   AF-A0A1X2FZQ8-F1
#
_cell.length_a   1.000
_cell.length_b   1.000
_cell.length_c   1.000
_cell.angle_alpha   90.00
_cell.angle_beta   90.00
_cell.angle_gamma   90.00
#
_symmetry.space_group_name_H-M   'P 1'
#
loop_
_entity.id
_entity.type
_entity.pdbx_description
1 polymer ?
#
loop_
_entity_poly.entity_id
_entity_poly.type
_entity_poly.pdbx_seq_one_letter_code
_entity_poly.pdbx_strand_id
1 'polypeptide(L)'
;MLKEMFLAGLGAVSLTKDKIEEIAQELVKRGELTAEDKNNFINSALNSVNKQKQVIKEKAYENIQQLAKEANLVTREEYNLLLARIAELESKLDQLIQNNQNM
;
A
#
# COMPACT_ATOMS: atom_id res chain seq x y z
N MET A 1 7.19 24.41 3.36
CA MET A 1 7.54 23.04 3.82
C MET A 1 6.31 22.12 3.83
N LEU A 2 5.56 21.93 4.92
CA LEU A 2 4.43 20.96 4.94
C LEU A 2 3.30 21.28 3.94
N LYS A 3 2.89 22.54 3.83
CA LYS A 3 1.86 22.97 2.85
C LYS A 3 2.31 22.76 1.41
N GLU A 4 3.58 22.96 1.12
CA GLU A 4 4.17 22.76 -0.22
C GLU A 4 4.30 21.29 -0.55
N MET A 5 4.71 20.44 0.40
CA MET A 5 4.71 18.98 0.23
C MET A 5 3.29 18.45 0.00
N PHE A 6 2.29 18.98 0.69
CA PHE A 6 0.89 18.60 0.48
C PHE A 6 0.38 19.03 -0.91
N LEU A 7 0.65 20.26 -1.34
CA LEU A 7 0.28 20.76 -2.67
C LEU A 7 1.00 20.01 -3.80
N ALA A 8 2.31 19.74 -3.64
CA ALA A 8 3.08 18.93 -4.58
C ALA A 8 2.58 17.49 -4.62
N GLY A 9 2.19 16.93 -3.47
CA GLY A 9 1.56 15.62 -3.36
C GLY A 9 0.22 15.56 -4.09
N LEU A 10 -0.63 16.58 -3.95
CA LEU A 10 -1.89 16.68 -4.70
C LEU A 10 -1.65 16.78 -6.22
N GLY A 11 -0.65 17.55 -6.65
CA GLY A 11 -0.26 17.63 -8.06
C GLY A 11 0.26 16.32 -8.63
N ALA A 12 1.06 15.57 -7.87
CA ALA A 12 1.59 14.27 -8.27
C ALA A 12 0.50 13.18 -8.30
N VAL A 13 -0.47 13.23 -7.38
CA VAL A 13 -1.63 12.32 -7.37
C VAL A 13 -2.60 12.63 -8.53
N SER A 14 -2.69 13.89 -8.94
CA SER A 14 -3.46 14.34 -10.10
C SER A 14 -2.79 14.02 -11.45
N LEU A 15 -1.60 13.41 -11.46
CA LEU A 15 -0.93 12.99 -12.69
C LEU A 15 -1.67 11.78 -13.29
N THR A 16 -2.65 12.06 -14.15
CA THR A 16 -3.45 11.07 -14.88
C THR A 16 -2.84 10.80 -16.25
N LYS A 17 -3.31 9.73 -16.91
CA LYS A 17 -2.97 9.46 -18.31
C LYS A 17 -3.23 10.68 -19.20
N ASP A 18 -4.39 11.31 -19.05
CA ASP A 18 -4.78 12.49 -19.82
C ASP A 18 -3.79 13.66 -19.61
N LYS A 19 -3.35 13.89 -18.37
CA LYS A 19 -2.36 14.94 -18.09
C LYS A 19 -0.98 14.63 -18.67
N ILE A 20 -0.57 13.37 -18.64
CA ILE A 20 0.69 12.92 -19.26
C ILE A 20 0.62 13.08 -20.78
N GLU A 21 -0.52 12.78 -21.40
CA GLU A 21 -0.74 12.98 -22.83
C GLU A 21 -0.70 14.45 -23.24
N GLU A 22 -1.29 15.34 -22.43
CA GLU A 22 -1.24 16.79 -22.62
C GLU A 22 0.21 17.31 -22.56
N ILE A 23 0.97 16.89 -21.53
CA ILE A 23 2.38 17.23 -21.38
C ILE A 23 3.18 16.73 -22.59
N ALA A 24 2.95 15.48 -23.02
CA ALA A 24 3.63 14.93 -24.19
C ALA A 24 3.31 15.73 -25.46
N GLN A 25 2.06 16.17 -25.65
CA GLN A 25 1.68 17.06 -26.76
C GLN A 25 2.37 18.41 -26.69
N GLU A 26 2.52 18.98 -25.50
CA GLU A 26 3.21 20.25 -25.32
C GLU A 26 4.70 20.15 -25.64
N LEU A 27 5.36 19.06 -25.21
CA LEU A 27 6.75 18.78 -25.56
C LEU A 27 6.95 18.61 -27.07
N VAL A 28 6.00 17.96 -27.77
CA VAL A 28 6.03 17.86 -29.23
C VAL A 28 5.90 19.24 -29.89
N LYS A 29 4.96 20.08 -29.42
CA LYS A 29 4.77 21.44 -29.95
C LYS A 29 6.01 22.32 -29.76
N ARG A 30 6.74 22.12 -28.66
CA ARG A 30 7.99 22.83 -28.36
C ARG A 30 9.19 22.29 -29.14
N GLY A 31 9.04 21.17 -29.86
CA GLY A 31 10.12 20.49 -30.56
C GLY A 31 11.07 19.71 -29.64
N GLU A 32 10.70 19.55 -28.37
CA GLU A 32 11.48 18.81 -27.36
C GLU A 32 11.22 17.30 -27.42
N LEU A 33 10.15 16.88 -28.11
CA LEU A 33 9.78 15.49 -28.31
C LEU A 33 9.35 15.28 -29.76
N THR A 34 9.76 14.18 -30.39
CA THR A 34 9.27 13.85 -31.74
C THR A 34 7.86 13.26 -31.66
N ALA A 35 7.10 13.36 -32.75
CA ALA A 35 5.77 12.75 -32.82
C ALA A 35 5.83 11.21 -32.69
N GLU A 36 6.91 10.58 -33.16
CA GLU A 36 7.15 9.14 -33.05
C GLU A 36 7.43 8.73 -31.59
N ASP A 37 8.20 9.54 -30.85
CA ASP A 37 8.59 9.24 -29.47
C ASP A 37 7.51 9.55 -28.43
N LYS A 38 6.47 10.29 -28.83
CA LYS A 38 5.36 10.70 -27.95
C LYS A 38 4.75 9.51 -27.19
N ASN A 39 4.45 8.42 -27.89
CA ASN A 39 3.80 7.25 -27.28
C ASN A 39 4.75 6.52 -26.31
N ASN A 40 6.04 6.46 -26.65
CA ASN A 40 7.07 5.86 -25.79
C ASN A 40 7.24 6.65 -24.49
N PHE A 41 7.20 7.98 -24.57
CA PHE A 41 7.23 8.85 -23.41
C PHE A 41 6.02 8.62 -22.50
N ILE A 42 4.81 8.62 -23.06
CA ILE A 42 3.57 8.40 -22.29
C ILE A 42 3.62 7.06 -21.55
N ASN A 43 3.98 5.99 -22.26
CA ASN A 43 4.06 4.65 -21.67
C ASN A 43 5.12 4.58 -20.56
N SER A 44 6.30 5.19 -20.76
CA SER A 44 7.37 5.22 -19.77
C SER A 44 7.00 6.02 -18.52
N ALA A 45 6.33 7.16 -18.71
CA ALA A 45 5.82 7.98 -17.62
C ALA A 45 4.75 7.25 -16.81
N LEU A 46 3.78 6.60 -17.46
CA LEU A 46 2.75 5.80 -16.81
C LEU A 46 3.35 4.63 -16.01
N ASN A 47 4.30 3.90 -16.60
CA ASN A 47 5.00 2.82 -15.91
C ASN A 47 5.76 3.31 -14.67
N SER A 48 6.42 4.46 -14.78
CA SER A 48 7.13 5.08 -13.66
C SER A 48 6.20 5.47 -12.53
N VAL A 49 5.04 6.06 -12.87
CA VAL A 49 3.98 6.39 -11.89
C VAL A 49 3.47 5.13 -11.19
N ASN A 50 3.17 4.06 -11.94
CA ASN A 50 2.69 2.81 -11.36
C ASN A 50 3.72 2.18 -10.41
N LYS A 51 4.99 2.16 -10.81
CA LYS A 51 6.09 1.66 -9.96
C LYS A 51 6.24 2.48 -8.68
N GLN A 52 6.18 3.81 -8.77
CA GLN A 52 6.26 4.69 -7.61
C GLN A 52 5.06 4.53 -6.67
N LYS A 53 3.84 4.39 -7.21
CA LYS A 53 2.63 4.11 -6.42
C LYS A 53 2.79 2.82 -5.61
N GLN A 54 3.36 1.77 -6.21
CA GLN A 54 3.57 0.50 -5.51
C GLN A 54 4.57 0.65 -4.35
N VAL A 55 5.72 1.28 -4.59
CA VAL A 55 6.73 1.53 -3.54
C VAL A 55 6.16 2.39 -2.40
N ILE A 56 5.38 3.42 -2.72
CA ILE A 56 4.72 4.26 -1.72
C ILE A 56 3.70 3.44 -0.92
N LYS A 57 2.92 2.58 -1.58
CA LYS A 57 1.94 1.71 -0.92
C LYS A 57 2.64 0.76 0.06
N GLU A 58 3.70 0.08 -0.37
CA GLU A 58 4.47 -0.83 0.49
C GLU A 58 5.03 -0.11 1.71
N LYS A 59 5.72 1.01 1.53
CA LYS A 59 6.24 1.83 2.64
C LYS A 59 5.14 2.37 3.55
N ALA A 60 4.00 2.77 3.00
CA ALA A 60 2.87 3.24 3.79
C ALA A 60 2.30 2.12 4.67
N TYR A 61 2.17 0.90 4.14
CA TYR A 61 1.74 -0.26 4.92
C TYR A 61 2.72 -0.58 6.05
N GLU A 62 4.02 -0.62 5.77
CA GLU A 62 5.06 -0.85 6.79
C GLU A 62 4.99 0.20 7.91
N ASN A 63 4.91 1.49 7.54
CA ASN A 63 4.81 2.58 8.51
C ASN A 63 3.53 2.50 9.36
N ILE A 64 2.38 2.17 8.75
CA ILE A 64 1.12 2.00 9.49
C ILE A 64 1.21 0.81 10.44
N GLN A 65 1.80 -0.31 10.03
CA GLN A 65 2.00 -1.47 10.90
C GLN A 65 2.92 -1.14 12.08
N GLN A 66 4.00 -0.38 11.84
CA GLN A 66 4.90 0.06 12.90
C GLN A 66 4.19 0.99 13.89
N LEU A 67 3.45 1.98 13.40
CA LEU A 67 2.67 2.89 14.25
C LEU A 67 1.59 2.15 15.05
N ALA A 68 0.94 1.15 14.45
CA ALA A 68 -0.03 0.31 15.15
C ALA A 68 0.64 -0.45 16.31
N LYS A 69 1.83 -1.02 16.09
CA LYS A 69 2.60 -1.68 17.15
C LYS A 69 3.01 -0.71 18.26
N GLU A 70 3.50 0.48 17.91
CA GLU A 70 3.88 1.52 18.88
C GLU A 70 2.67 2.02 19.69
N ALA A 71 1.48 2.06 19.09
CA ALA A 71 0.23 2.41 19.74
C ALA A 71 -0.43 1.24 20.52
N ASN A 72 0.25 0.09 20.64
CA ASN A 72 -0.29 -1.15 21.23
C ASN A 72 -1.61 -1.64 20.58
N LEU A 73 -1.80 -1.36 19.29
CA LEU A 73 -2.93 -1.85 18.52
C LEU A 73 -2.62 -3.24 17.96
N VAL A 74 -3.52 -4.19 18.23
CA VAL A 74 -3.39 -5.57 17.74
C VAL A 74 -3.88 -5.65 16.30
N THR A 75 -3.09 -6.27 15.43
CA THR A 75 -3.51 -6.52 14.05
C THR A 75 -4.58 -7.61 14.00
N ARG A 76 -5.38 -7.64 12.91
CA ARG A 76 -6.41 -8.67 12.74
C ARG A 76 -5.80 -10.09 12.69
N GLU A 77 -4.60 -10.22 12.15
CA GLU A 77 -3.87 -11.48 12.09
C GLU A 77 -3.46 -11.96 13.49
N GLU A 78 -2.83 -11.10 14.29
CA GLU A 78 -2.48 -11.39 15.68
C GLU A 78 -3.71 -11.73 16.53
N TYR A 79 -4.83 -11.02 16.31
CA TYR A 79 -6.10 -11.33 16.97
C TYR A 79 -6.62 -12.73 16.62
N ASN A 80 -6.59 -13.11 15.35
CA ASN A 80 -7.01 -14.44 14.92
C ASN A 80 -6.10 -15.55 15.46
N LEU A 81 -4.78 -15.30 15.52
CA LEU A 81 -3.83 -16.22 16.14
C LEU A 81 -4.14 -16.43 17.63
N LEU A 82 -4.51 -15.36 18.34
CA LEU A 82 -4.92 -15.45 19.74
C LEU A 82 -6.21 -16.28 19.89
N LEU A 83 -7.22 -16.05 19.04
CA LEU A 83 -8.46 -16.84 19.05
C LEU A 83 -8.20 -18.33 18.80
N ALA A 84 -7.34 -18.66 17.83
CA ALA A 84 -6.97 -20.05 17.56
C ALA A 84 -6.27 -20.70 18.76
N ARG A 85 -5.41 -19.95 19.44
CA ARG A 85 -4.73 -20.44 20.65
C ARG A 85 -5.70 -20.63 21.82
N ILE A 86 -6.68 -19.75 21.97
CA ILE A 86 -7.74 -19.91 22.98
C ILE A 86 -8.54 -21.18 22.71
N ALA A 87 -9.00 -21.40 21.47
CA ALA A 87 -9.73 -22.61 21.10
C ALA A 87 -8.93 -23.90 21.35
N GLU A 88 -7.61 -23.88 21.07
CA GLU A 88 -6.73 -25.01 21.37
C GLU A 88 -6.63 -25.29 22.88
N LEU A 89 -6.53 -24.24 23.69
CA LEU A 89 -6.47 -24.35 25.15
C LEU A 89 -7.80 -24.84 25.74
N GLU A 90 -8.92 -24.33 25.25
CA GLU A 90 -10.27 -24.77 25.63
C GLU A 90 -10.44 -26.27 25.33
N SER A 91 -10.03 -26.74 24.14
CA SER A 91 -10.12 -28.16 23.80
C SER A 91 -9.24 -29.05 24.70
N LYS A 92 -8.03 -28.59 25.04
CA LYS A 92 -7.14 -29.31 25.96
C LYS A 92 -7.72 -29.36 27.38
N LEU A 93 -8.35 -28.27 27.83
CA LEU A 93 -9.00 -28.22 29.12
C LEU A 93 -10.17 -29.20 29.19
N ASP A 94 -11.00 -29.25 28.15
CA ASP A 94 -12.11 -30.21 28.06
C ASP A 94 -11.62 -31.65 28.10
N GLN A 95 -10.53 -31.98 27.39
CA GLN A 95 -9.92 -33.30 27.43
C GLN A 95 -9.40 -33.66 28.83
N LEU A 96 -8.77 -32.74 29.53
CA LEU A 96 -8.29 -32.95 30.90
C LEU A 96 -9.44 -33.16 31.89
N ILE A 97 -10.53 -32.40 31.76
CA ILE A 97 -11.72 -32.55 32.59
C ILE A 97 -12.37 -33.92 32.34
N GLN A 98 -12.51 -34.32 31.08
CA GLN A 98 -13.04 -35.64 30.71
C GLN A 98 -12.17 -36.78 31.25
N ASN A 99 -10.85 -36.68 31.15
CA ASN A 99 -9.95 -37.71 31.66
C ASN A 99 -10.01 -37.84 33.19
N ASN A 100 -10.23 -36.74 33.93
CA ASN A 100 -10.39 -36.77 35.38
C ASN A 100 -11.79 -37.23 35.83
N GLN A 101 -12.83 -37.10 35.02
CA GLN A 101 -14.17 -37.64 35.33
C GLN A 101 -14.30 -39.13 35.06
N ASN A 102 -13.40 -39.69 34.24
CA ASN A 102 -13.35 -41.12 33.89
C ASN A 102 -12.40 -41.95 34.80
N MET A 103 -11.79 -41.34 35.82
CA MET A 103 -11.05 -41.99 36.91
C MET A 103 -11.87 -41.98 38.20
#